data_AF-A0AB37VDC3-F1
#
_entry.id   AF-A0AB37VDC3-F1
#
_cell.length_a   1.000
_cell.length_b   1.000
_cell.length_c   1.000
_cell.angle_alpha   90.00
_cell.angle_beta   90.00
_cell.angle_gamma   90.00
#
_symmetry.space_group_name_H-M   'P 1'
#
loop_
_entity.id
_entity.type
_entity.pdbx_description
1 polymer ?
#
loop_
_entity_poly.entity_id
_entity_poly.type
_entity_poly.pdbx_seq_one_letter_code
_entity_poly.pdbx_strand_id
1 'polypeptide(L)'
;MRKQWLGICIAASLLAACTSDDGQQQATVAPPQPAVCNGPIVEISGADPVYEPLNASANQDYERDGKSYKIVQDPSRFSQAGFAAIYDAEPGSNLTASGEAFDPMQLTAAHPTLPIPSYARITNLANGRMIVVRINDRGPYGNDRVISLSRASADRLNTSNNTKVRIDPIIVAQDGSLSGPGTACTTVAKQTYALPDRPNLDGGMGSVSSPAELAQPGGEIRPISNDTLQSDDSTGAPVKSSGFLGAPTTLASGVLEGSEPTPVSAPAAQPAPVTAPAATQSTAVAAPAAASGSYVVQVGAVSDQARAQQYQQRLSQQFGVPGRVEQNGAVWRIQMGPFASKSQAASLQQRLQNEAQLQSFIAVAK
;
A
#
# COMPACT_ATOMS: atom_id res chain seq x y z
N MET A 1 5.63 80.48 44.91
CA MET A 1 4.97 79.17 44.75
C MET A 1 5.07 78.73 43.28
N ARG A 2 5.61 77.51 43.04
CA ARG A 2 5.36 76.60 41.88
C ARG A 2 5.92 77.03 40.50
N LYS A 3 7.10 76.55 40.07
CA LYS A 3 7.42 75.27 39.36
C LYS A 3 6.68 75.12 38.01
N GLN A 4 7.31 75.54 36.91
CA GLN A 4 7.97 74.68 35.89
C GLN A 4 7.03 73.74 35.14
N TRP A 5 6.61 74.11 33.93
CA TRP A 5 6.37 73.17 32.82
C TRP A 5 7.15 73.68 31.61
N LEU A 6 8.34 73.09 31.44
CA LEU A 6 9.24 73.27 30.31
C LEU A 6 8.63 72.69 29.03
N GLY A 7 8.89 73.37 27.91
CA GLY A 7 9.67 72.71 26.86
C GLY A 7 8.91 72.01 25.74
N ILE A 8 7.85 72.61 25.20
CA ILE A 8 7.50 72.41 23.80
C ILE A 8 8.55 73.19 23.00
N CYS A 9 9.65 72.57 22.56
CA CYS A 9 10.55 73.12 21.51
C CYS A 9 11.68 72.18 21.03
N ILE A 10 11.83 70.94 21.50
CA ILE A 10 12.90 70.04 21.00
C ILE A 10 12.34 68.68 20.60
N ALA A 11 11.86 68.60 19.35
CA ALA A 11 11.84 67.37 18.55
C ALA A 11 11.46 67.70 17.08
N ALA A 12 12.07 68.76 16.52
CA ALA A 12 11.92 69.13 15.11
C ALA A 12 13.21 68.79 14.34
N SER A 13 13.62 67.52 14.37
CA SER A 13 14.77 67.05 13.59
C SER A 13 14.91 65.53 13.67
N LEU A 14 13.98 64.76 13.08
CA LEU A 14 14.17 63.34 12.69
C LEU A 14 13.03 62.89 11.74
N LEU A 15 12.85 63.58 10.61
CA LEU A 15 12.17 63.01 9.44
C LEU A 15 13.15 62.93 8.27
N ALA A 16 14.12 62.02 8.39
CA ALA A 16 14.75 61.39 7.24
C ALA A 16 14.07 60.03 7.06
N ALA A 17 12.86 60.02 6.48
CA ALA A 17 12.25 58.82 5.97
C ALA A 17 12.70 58.65 4.53
N CYS A 18 13.61 57.71 4.31
CA CYS A 18 13.96 57.23 2.98
C CYS A 18 12.67 56.73 2.30
N THR A 19 12.31 57.40 1.20
CA THR A 19 11.36 56.87 0.23
C THR A 19 12.10 55.79 -0.55
N SER A 20 11.78 54.53 -0.29
CA SER A 20 12.10 53.44 -1.21
C SER A 20 10.99 53.39 -2.23
N ASP A 21 11.30 53.84 -3.43
CA ASP A 21 10.51 53.69 -4.64
C ASP A 21 10.58 52.21 -5.06
N ASP A 22 9.75 51.37 -4.43
CA ASP A 22 9.46 50.04 -4.98
C ASP A 22 8.37 50.22 -6.03
N GLY A 23 8.79 50.69 -7.20
CA GLY A 23 8.00 50.70 -8.42
C GLY A 23 7.40 49.32 -8.63
N GLN A 24 6.11 49.20 -8.31
CA GLN A 24 5.24 48.12 -8.72
C GLN A 24 5.30 48.06 -10.25
N GLN A 25 6.21 47.23 -10.78
CA GLN A 25 6.07 46.67 -12.10
C GLN A 25 4.80 45.84 -12.05
N GLN A 26 3.71 46.46 -12.46
CA GLN A 26 2.47 45.80 -12.78
C GLN A 26 2.74 45.00 -14.05
N ALA A 27 3.39 43.85 -13.88
CA ALA A 27 3.37 42.78 -14.84
C ALA A 27 1.89 42.42 -14.98
N THR A 28 1.32 42.72 -16.15
CA THR A 28 0.06 42.14 -16.60
C THR A 28 0.23 40.62 -16.55
N VAL A 29 -0.20 40.02 -15.44
CA VAL A 29 -0.22 38.57 -15.26
C VAL A 29 -1.28 38.05 -16.21
N ALA A 30 -0.83 37.44 -17.30
CA ALA A 30 -1.65 36.62 -18.17
C ALA A 30 -2.41 35.58 -17.32
N PRO A 31 -3.63 35.17 -17.73
CA PRO A 31 -4.38 34.15 -17.00
C PRO A 31 -3.51 32.90 -16.74
N PRO A 32 -3.68 32.24 -15.58
CA PRO A 32 -2.76 31.22 -15.12
C PRO A 32 -2.72 30.07 -16.12
N GLN A 33 -1.57 29.90 -16.78
CA GLN A 33 -1.34 28.75 -17.62
C GLN A 33 -1.21 27.53 -16.69
N PRO A 34 -1.94 26.42 -16.97
CA PRO A 34 -1.78 25.18 -16.22
C PRO A 34 -0.31 24.76 -16.27
N ALA A 35 0.21 24.18 -15.18
CA ALA A 35 1.60 23.74 -15.11
C ALA A 35 1.94 22.89 -16.35
N VAL A 36 2.65 23.47 -17.31
CA VAL A 36 2.96 22.84 -18.58
C VAL A 36 3.96 21.74 -18.27
N CYS A 37 3.47 20.51 -18.31
CA CYS A 37 4.27 19.37 -17.97
C CYS A 37 4.93 18.83 -19.24
N ASN A 38 6.25 18.91 -19.32
CA ASN A 38 7.04 18.48 -20.48
C ASN A 38 7.33 16.96 -20.49
N GLY A 39 6.58 16.17 -19.71
CA GLY A 39 6.76 14.74 -19.53
C GLY A 39 5.62 13.91 -20.12
N PRO A 40 5.76 12.58 -20.15
CA PRO A 40 4.68 11.70 -20.56
C PRO A 40 3.50 11.80 -19.59
N ILE A 41 2.29 11.80 -20.16
CA ILE A 41 1.04 11.77 -19.37
C ILE A 41 0.92 10.39 -18.74
N VAL A 42 0.73 10.35 -17.42
CA VAL A 42 0.55 9.11 -16.64
C VAL A 42 -0.91 8.98 -16.22
N GLU A 43 -1.51 7.84 -16.54
CA GLU A 43 -2.84 7.50 -16.04
C GLU A 43 -2.77 7.09 -14.57
N ILE A 44 -3.60 7.72 -13.73
CA ILE A 44 -3.63 7.51 -12.29
C ILE A 44 -5.00 6.98 -11.88
N SER A 45 -5.01 5.84 -11.17
CA SER A 45 -6.21 5.31 -10.54
C SER A 45 -6.59 6.13 -9.30
N GLY A 46 -7.85 6.09 -8.90
CA GLY A 46 -8.27 6.77 -7.67
C GLY A 46 -9.76 6.98 -7.56
N ALA A 47 -10.14 7.90 -6.68
CA ALA A 47 -11.46 8.50 -6.68
C ALA A 47 -11.68 9.29 -7.98
N ASP A 48 -12.91 9.25 -8.52
CA ASP A 48 -13.31 10.05 -9.68
C ASP A 48 -13.63 11.48 -9.24
N PRO A 49 -12.86 12.51 -9.66
CA PRO A 49 -13.11 13.89 -9.27
C PRO A 49 -14.37 14.42 -9.92
N VAL A 50 -15.36 14.74 -9.08
CA VAL A 50 -16.60 15.39 -9.50
C VAL A 50 -16.77 16.71 -8.76
N TYR A 51 -17.44 17.67 -9.38
CA TYR A 51 -17.72 18.92 -8.69
C TYR A 51 -18.72 18.67 -7.57
N GLU A 52 -18.35 19.10 -6.37
CA GLU A 52 -19.19 19.03 -5.19
C GLU A 52 -19.19 20.39 -4.47
N PRO A 53 -20.35 20.88 -3.99
CA PRO A 53 -20.40 22.07 -3.17
C PRO A 53 -19.60 21.89 -1.87
N LEU A 54 -18.84 22.93 -1.50
CA LEU A 54 -18.09 22.94 -0.24
C LEU A 54 -19.02 22.83 0.97
N ASN A 55 -18.63 22.01 1.95
CA ASN A 55 -19.36 21.88 3.21
C ASN A 55 -19.20 23.16 4.06
N ALA A 56 -20.29 23.85 4.34
CA ALA A 56 -20.25 25.16 5.00
C ALA A 56 -19.66 25.13 6.41
N SER A 57 -19.91 24.08 7.19
CA SER A 57 -19.41 23.96 8.57
C SER A 57 -17.96 23.46 8.61
N ALA A 58 -17.58 22.55 7.71
CA ALA A 58 -16.24 21.99 7.68
C ALA A 58 -15.18 22.98 7.18
N ASN A 59 -15.55 23.99 6.38
CA ASN A 59 -14.61 24.93 5.74
C ASN A 59 -14.43 26.26 6.47
N GLN A 60 -14.72 26.30 7.77
CA GLN A 60 -14.35 27.42 8.62
C GLN A 60 -12.98 27.19 9.26
N ASP A 61 -12.23 28.27 9.47
CA ASP A 61 -11.02 28.24 10.30
C ASP A 61 -11.39 27.76 11.71
N TYR A 62 -10.53 26.95 12.31
CA TYR A 62 -10.83 26.32 13.59
C TYR A 62 -9.59 26.18 14.47
N GLU A 63 -9.82 25.92 15.75
CA GLU A 63 -8.77 25.62 16.71
C GLU A 63 -8.96 24.22 17.29
N ARG A 64 -7.86 23.51 17.49
CA ARG A 64 -7.85 22.21 18.17
C ARG A 64 -6.57 22.08 18.98
N ASP A 65 -6.71 21.67 20.24
CA ASP A 65 -5.58 21.47 21.18
C ASP A 65 -4.64 22.69 21.28
N GLY A 66 -5.18 23.91 21.23
CA GLY A 66 -4.42 25.16 21.29
C GLY A 66 -3.72 25.56 19.98
N LYS A 67 -3.94 24.81 18.89
CA LYS A 67 -3.39 25.11 17.56
C LYS A 67 -4.48 25.55 16.60
N SER A 68 -4.30 26.72 16.01
CA SER A 68 -5.20 27.26 14.98
C SER A 68 -4.87 26.68 13.60
N TYR A 69 -5.92 26.31 12.85
CA TYR A 69 -5.85 25.79 11.49
C TYR A 69 -6.62 26.73 10.56
N LYS A 70 -5.91 27.29 9.58
CA LYS A 70 -6.48 28.16 8.56
C LYS A 70 -6.80 27.35 7.30
N ILE A 71 -8.06 27.34 6.89
CA ILE A 71 -8.51 26.63 5.69
C ILE A 71 -7.94 27.30 4.44
N VAL A 72 -7.41 26.48 3.54
CA VAL A 72 -6.86 26.91 2.26
C VAL A 72 -8.02 27.24 1.33
N GLN A 73 -8.27 28.54 1.12
CA GLN A 73 -9.36 29.00 0.25
C GLN A 73 -9.08 28.80 -1.24
N ASP A 74 -7.81 28.95 -1.65
CA ASP A 74 -7.36 28.71 -3.03
C ASP A 74 -6.24 27.63 -3.05
N PRO A 75 -6.57 26.38 -3.42
CA PRO A 75 -5.59 25.31 -3.52
C PRO A 75 -4.82 25.30 -4.85
N SER A 76 -5.02 26.26 -5.76
CA SER A 76 -4.41 26.26 -7.11
C SER A 76 -2.88 26.29 -7.11
N ARG A 77 -2.27 26.78 -6.03
CA ARG A 77 -0.82 26.85 -5.81
C ARG A 77 -0.36 25.99 -4.64
N PHE A 78 -1.26 25.23 -4.02
CA PHE A 78 -0.92 24.41 -2.88
C PHE A 78 -0.14 23.17 -3.31
N SER A 79 0.96 22.89 -2.64
CA SER A 79 1.65 21.60 -2.71
C SER A 79 2.34 21.39 -1.39
N GLN A 80 2.14 20.22 -0.78
CA GLN A 80 2.73 19.91 0.51
C GLN A 80 3.35 18.52 0.48
N ALA A 81 4.55 18.39 1.05
CA ALA A 81 5.16 17.10 1.32
C ALA A 81 5.26 16.88 2.83
N GLY A 82 5.05 15.65 3.28
CA GLY A 82 5.13 15.28 4.68
C GLY A 82 4.82 13.81 4.89
N PHE A 83 4.61 13.40 6.14
CA PHE A 83 4.30 12.01 6.44
C PHE A 83 2.81 11.71 6.34
N ALA A 84 2.47 10.56 5.77
CA ALA A 84 1.13 10.02 5.78
C ALA A 84 0.87 9.18 7.04
N ALA A 85 -0.35 9.25 7.56
CA ALA A 85 -0.92 8.23 8.41
C ALA A 85 -1.86 7.33 7.61
N ILE A 86 -2.12 6.15 8.16
CA ILE A 86 -3.29 5.36 7.78
C ILE A 86 -4.23 5.45 8.97
N TYR A 87 -5.43 5.98 8.76
CA TYR A 87 -6.42 6.08 9.83
C TYR A 87 -7.42 4.94 9.74
N ASP A 88 -7.79 4.44 10.92
CA ASP A 88 -8.79 3.41 11.15
C ASP A 88 -9.99 4.04 11.86
N ALA A 89 -11.13 3.35 11.88
CA ALA A 89 -12.35 3.88 12.48
C ALA A 89 -12.15 4.15 13.99
N GLU A 90 -12.48 5.36 14.44
CA GLU A 90 -12.38 5.72 15.86
C GLU A 90 -13.57 5.15 16.65
N PRO A 91 -13.36 4.60 17.86
CA PRO A 91 -14.46 4.18 18.71
C PRO A 91 -15.28 5.38 19.18
N GLY A 92 -16.55 5.46 18.79
CA GLY A 92 -17.51 6.45 19.32
C GLY A 92 -17.88 7.60 18.39
N SER A 93 -17.25 7.74 17.22
CA SER A 93 -17.77 8.56 16.13
C SER A 93 -17.34 7.99 14.79
N ASN A 94 -18.33 7.59 14.00
CA ASN A 94 -18.10 7.16 12.62
C ASN A 94 -18.28 8.31 11.63
N LEU A 95 -18.52 9.56 12.06
CA LEU A 95 -18.75 10.67 11.14
C LEU A 95 -17.46 11.45 10.89
N THR A 96 -17.16 11.68 9.62
CA THR A 96 -16.10 12.58 9.17
C THR A 96 -16.51 14.04 9.31
N ALA A 97 -15.57 14.98 9.17
CA ALA A 97 -15.87 16.41 9.17
C ALA A 97 -16.86 16.85 8.08
N SER A 98 -16.97 16.11 6.98
CA SER A 98 -18.02 16.33 5.96
C SER A 98 -19.44 15.95 6.44
N GLY A 99 -19.55 15.19 7.53
CA GLY A 99 -20.80 14.65 8.08
C GLY A 99 -21.17 13.26 7.57
N GLU A 100 -20.41 12.70 6.62
CA GLU A 100 -20.64 11.33 6.12
C GLU A 100 -19.97 10.27 7.01
N ALA A 101 -20.49 9.03 6.97
CA ALA A 101 -19.90 7.91 7.69
C ALA A 101 -18.53 7.54 7.09
N PHE A 102 -17.54 7.34 7.95
CA PHE A 102 -16.23 6.87 7.57
C PHE A 102 -16.30 5.42 7.08
N ASP A 103 -15.76 5.21 5.89
CA ASP A 103 -15.59 3.90 5.28
C ASP A 103 -14.10 3.68 4.92
N PRO A 104 -13.40 2.73 5.54
CA PRO A 104 -11.99 2.45 5.26
C PRO A 104 -11.75 1.89 3.84
N MET A 105 -12.81 1.40 3.17
CA MET A 105 -12.75 0.85 1.81
C MET A 105 -12.91 1.92 0.72
N GLN A 106 -13.32 3.14 1.07
CA GLN A 106 -13.40 4.26 0.14
C GLN A 106 -12.04 4.90 -0.12
N LEU A 107 -11.88 5.55 -1.26
CA LEU A 107 -10.64 6.26 -1.63
C LEU A 107 -10.63 7.69 -1.08
N THR A 108 -10.62 7.77 0.25
CA THR A 108 -10.75 9.01 1.01
C THR A 108 -9.52 9.32 1.87
N ALA A 109 -9.41 10.57 2.31
CA ALA A 109 -8.36 11.02 3.21
C ALA A 109 -8.81 12.19 4.09
N ALA A 110 -8.13 12.34 5.23
CA ALA A 110 -8.25 13.50 6.11
C ALA A 110 -7.07 14.46 5.89
N HIS A 111 -7.36 15.76 5.80
CA HIS A 111 -6.34 16.82 5.77
C HIS A 111 -6.71 17.97 6.72
N PRO A 112 -5.76 18.61 7.43
CA PRO A 112 -6.10 19.64 8.42
C PRO A 112 -6.68 20.92 7.81
N THR A 113 -6.25 21.30 6.60
CA THR A 113 -6.57 22.63 6.05
C THR A 113 -7.10 22.65 4.62
N LEU A 114 -7.18 21.50 3.93
CA LEU A 114 -7.69 21.49 2.55
C LEU A 114 -9.22 21.58 2.58
N PRO A 115 -9.87 22.22 1.60
CA PRO A 115 -11.32 22.29 1.56
C PRO A 115 -11.99 20.91 1.60
N ILE A 116 -13.19 20.83 2.17
CA ILE A 116 -14.01 19.61 2.19
C ILE A 116 -15.35 19.87 1.48
N PRO A 117 -15.79 19.02 0.57
CA PRO A 117 -14.97 18.01 -0.12
C PRO A 117 -13.92 18.67 -1.02
N SER A 118 -12.81 17.99 -1.26
CA SER A 118 -11.88 18.31 -2.34
C SER A 118 -11.16 17.06 -2.82
N TYR A 119 -10.36 17.16 -3.88
CA TYR A 119 -9.60 16.03 -4.42
C TYR A 119 -8.12 16.36 -4.43
N ALA A 120 -7.28 15.33 -4.25
CA ALA A 120 -5.84 15.48 -4.36
C ALA A 120 -5.19 14.23 -4.96
N ARG A 121 -4.17 14.46 -5.78
CA ARG A 121 -3.21 13.42 -6.16
C ARG A 121 -2.21 13.27 -5.02
N ILE A 122 -2.14 12.06 -4.47
CA ILE A 122 -1.16 11.69 -3.46
C ILE A 122 -0.06 10.89 -4.12
N THR A 123 1.18 11.38 -4.03
CA THR A 123 2.36 10.69 -4.54
C THR A 123 3.15 10.08 -3.39
N ASN A 124 3.37 8.78 -3.39
CA ASN A 124 4.31 8.14 -2.48
C ASN A 124 5.73 8.39 -3.00
N LEU A 125 6.52 9.15 -2.22
CA LEU A 125 7.85 9.57 -2.64
C LEU A 125 8.90 8.46 -2.56
N ALA A 126 8.59 7.35 -1.90
CA ALA A 126 9.52 6.21 -1.80
C ALA A 126 9.44 5.28 -3.01
N ASN A 127 8.28 5.16 -3.67
CA ASN A 127 8.07 4.22 -4.79
C ASN A 127 7.49 4.87 -6.06
N GLY A 128 7.18 6.18 -6.03
CA GLY A 128 6.65 6.92 -7.17
C GLY A 128 5.18 6.63 -7.50
N ARG A 129 4.50 5.76 -6.74
CA ARG A 129 3.08 5.48 -6.95
C ARG A 129 2.24 6.71 -6.66
N MET A 130 1.16 6.85 -7.42
CA MET A 130 0.23 7.95 -7.28
C MET A 130 -1.19 7.41 -7.20
N ILE A 131 -2.04 8.10 -6.45
CA ILE A 131 -3.48 7.82 -6.39
C ILE A 131 -4.25 9.12 -6.20
N VAL A 132 -5.44 9.22 -6.79
CA VAL A 132 -6.38 10.31 -6.47
C VAL A 132 -7.26 9.90 -5.29
N VAL A 133 -7.39 10.79 -4.31
CA VAL A 133 -8.27 10.60 -3.13
C VAL A 133 -9.20 11.80 -2.95
N ARG A 134 -10.37 11.55 -2.36
CA ARG A 134 -11.29 12.59 -1.91
C ARG A 134 -11.00 12.98 -0.46
N ILE A 135 -10.77 14.27 -0.21
CA ILE A 135 -10.62 14.83 1.13
C ILE A 135 -12.02 15.09 1.69
N ASN A 136 -12.39 14.34 2.72
CA ASN A 136 -13.71 14.42 3.36
C ASN A 136 -13.64 14.65 4.88
N ASP A 137 -12.43 14.65 5.44
CA ASP A 137 -12.24 14.71 6.88
C ASP A 137 -11.06 15.61 7.28
N ARG A 138 -10.97 15.92 8.58
CA ARG A 138 -9.98 16.82 9.17
C ARG A 138 -8.94 16.05 9.99
N GLY A 139 -7.73 16.60 10.06
CA GLY A 139 -6.57 15.96 10.70
C GLY A 139 -5.61 15.37 9.66
N PRO A 140 -4.54 14.68 10.07
CA PRO A 140 -4.16 14.36 11.45
C PRO A 140 -3.66 15.58 12.24
N TYR A 141 -3.72 15.50 13.57
CA TYR A 141 -3.39 16.61 14.48
C TYR A 141 -2.05 16.45 15.22
N GLY A 142 -1.25 15.45 14.85
CA GLY A 142 0.06 15.18 15.44
C GLY A 142 1.21 15.86 14.71
N ASN A 143 2.38 15.93 15.35
CA ASN A 143 3.58 16.48 14.74
C ASN A 143 4.02 15.60 13.55
N ASP A 144 4.36 16.26 12.44
CA ASP A 144 4.97 15.72 11.21
C ASP A 144 4.06 14.99 10.22
N ARG A 145 2.81 14.67 10.58
CA ARG A 145 1.85 14.06 9.65
C ARG A 145 0.99 15.13 8.99
N VAL A 146 0.89 15.05 7.67
CA VAL A 146 0.19 16.06 6.85
C VAL A 146 -1.12 15.53 6.29
N ILE A 147 -1.28 14.21 6.20
CA ILE A 147 -2.48 13.57 5.66
C ILE A 147 -2.70 12.22 6.33
N SER A 148 -3.97 11.84 6.51
CA SER A 148 -4.35 10.49 6.91
C SER A 148 -5.12 9.85 5.76
N LEU A 149 -4.65 8.72 5.26
CA LEU A 149 -5.27 7.98 4.17
C LEU A 149 -6.17 6.88 4.71
N SER A 150 -7.29 6.62 4.04
CA SER A 150 -8.08 5.41 4.30
C SER A 150 -7.25 4.15 4.02
N ARG A 151 -7.67 3.00 4.55
CA ARG A 151 -6.99 1.72 4.30
C ARG A 151 -6.91 1.42 2.81
N ALA A 152 -8.02 1.52 2.06
CA ALA A 152 -8.01 1.27 0.63
C ALA A 152 -7.08 2.22 -0.15
N SER A 153 -7.00 3.49 0.23
CA SER A 153 -6.07 4.45 -0.39
C SER A 153 -4.62 4.08 -0.11
N ALA A 154 -4.30 3.74 1.14
CA ALA A 154 -2.95 3.38 1.56
C ALA A 154 -2.46 2.08 0.90
N ASP A 155 -3.32 1.07 0.81
CA ASP A 155 -2.99 -0.23 0.20
C ASP A 155 -2.69 -0.07 -1.29
N ARG A 156 -3.54 0.65 -2.03
CA ARG A 156 -3.33 0.92 -3.47
C ARG A 156 -2.08 1.77 -3.71
N LEU A 157 -1.83 2.76 -2.86
CA LEU A 157 -0.64 3.59 -2.90
C LEU A 157 0.64 2.85 -2.43
N ASN A 158 0.49 1.65 -1.85
CA ASN A 158 1.56 0.88 -1.21
C ASN A 158 2.32 1.74 -0.19
N THR A 159 1.57 2.32 0.75
CA THR A 159 2.03 3.25 1.78
C THR A 159 1.84 2.62 3.15
N SER A 160 2.84 2.78 4.02
CA SER A 160 2.73 2.49 5.46
C SER A 160 2.61 3.76 6.29
N ASN A 161 2.31 3.62 7.58
CA ASN A 161 2.43 4.73 8.52
C ASN A 161 3.83 5.36 8.45
N ASN A 162 3.89 6.70 8.38
CA ASN A 162 5.12 7.48 8.21
C ASN A 162 5.79 7.36 6.83
N THR A 163 5.07 6.93 5.80
CA THR A 163 5.58 7.10 4.42
C THR A 163 5.55 8.57 4.06
N LYS A 164 6.64 9.06 3.44
CA LYS A 164 6.68 10.43 2.94
C LYS A 164 5.88 10.53 1.64
N VAL A 165 4.91 11.42 1.62
CA VAL A 165 4.03 11.65 0.47
C VAL A 165 4.06 13.11 0.04
N ARG A 166 3.70 13.38 -1.22
CA ARG A 166 3.36 14.71 -1.72
C ARG A 166 1.86 14.78 -2.01
N ILE A 167 1.25 15.90 -1.66
CA ILE A 167 -0.16 16.23 -1.82
C ILE A 167 -0.25 17.34 -2.86
N ASP A 168 -0.87 17.03 -4.00
CA ASP A 168 -1.12 17.97 -5.09
C ASP A 168 -2.63 18.05 -5.35
N PRO A 169 -3.34 19.13 -4.95
CA PRO A 169 -4.78 19.25 -5.14
C PRO A 169 -5.22 19.22 -6.61
N ILE A 170 -6.41 18.66 -6.82
CA ILE A 170 -7.14 18.66 -8.08
C ILE A 170 -8.38 19.53 -7.87
N ILE A 171 -8.49 20.60 -8.66
CA ILE A 171 -9.63 21.51 -8.67
C ILE A 171 -10.59 21.01 -9.73
N VAL A 172 -11.83 20.76 -9.33
CA VAL A 172 -12.92 20.38 -10.23
C VAL A 172 -13.83 21.59 -10.38
N ALA A 173 -14.01 22.07 -11.61
CA ALA A 173 -14.97 23.13 -11.91
C ALA A 173 -16.39 22.57 -12.14
N GLN A 174 -17.41 23.41 -12.10
CA GLN A 174 -18.82 23.01 -12.28
C GLN A 174 -19.11 22.33 -13.62
N ASP A 175 -18.33 22.66 -14.65
CA ASP A 175 -18.40 22.02 -15.98
C ASP A 175 -17.67 20.66 -16.05
N GLY A 176 -17.09 20.21 -14.93
CA GLY A 176 -16.32 18.97 -14.84
C GLY A 176 -14.87 19.09 -15.30
N SER A 177 -14.41 20.27 -15.70
CA SER A 177 -13.00 20.46 -16.05
C SER A 177 -12.09 20.32 -14.83
N LEU A 178 -10.96 19.64 -15.02
CA LEU A 178 -9.96 19.40 -13.98
C LEU A 178 -8.78 20.35 -14.15
N SER A 179 -8.34 20.95 -13.05
CA SER A 179 -7.17 21.83 -13.01
C SER A 179 -6.39 21.69 -11.69
N GLY A 180 -5.36 22.51 -11.49
CA GLY A 180 -4.52 22.49 -10.30
C GLY A 180 -3.32 21.54 -10.41
N PRO A 181 -2.43 21.57 -9.40
CA PRO A 181 -1.13 20.89 -9.45
C PRO A 181 -1.24 19.36 -9.56
N GLY A 182 -2.33 18.78 -9.08
CA GLY A 182 -2.60 17.35 -9.14
C GLY A 182 -2.90 16.82 -10.54
N THR A 183 -3.20 17.70 -11.51
CA THR A 183 -3.52 17.35 -12.90
C THR A 183 -2.31 17.39 -13.84
N ALA A 184 -1.18 17.94 -13.39
CA ALA A 184 0.01 18.09 -14.22
C ALA A 184 0.61 16.73 -14.61
N CYS A 185 0.77 16.49 -15.92
CA CYS A 185 1.20 15.21 -16.52
C CYS A 185 0.30 14.01 -16.19
N THR A 186 -0.99 14.22 -15.88
CA THR A 186 -1.81 13.11 -15.41
C THR A 186 -3.21 13.10 -16.00
N THR A 187 -3.66 11.91 -16.35
CA THR A 187 -5.06 11.62 -16.64
C THR A 187 -5.61 10.80 -15.49
N VAL A 188 -6.76 11.19 -14.93
CA VAL A 188 -7.42 10.36 -13.92
C VAL A 188 -8.15 9.25 -14.65
N ALA A 189 -7.80 8.00 -14.34
CA ALA A 189 -8.49 6.83 -14.86
C ALA A 189 -9.94 6.89 -14.36
N LYS A 190 -10.88 7.23 -15.24
CA LYS A 190 -12.30 7.02 -14.93
C LYS A 190 -12.47 5.54 -14.70
N GLN A 191 -13.03 5.15 -13.55
CA GLN A 191 -13.38 3.76 -13.27
C GLN A 191 -14.50 3.33 -14.22
N THR A 192 -14.14 3.07 -15.47
CA THR A 192 -15.05 2.59 -16.48
C THR A 192 -15.15 1.10 -16.21
N TYR A 193 -16.15 0.71 -15.41
CA TYR A 193 -16.56 -0.69 -15.25
C TYR A 193 -17.07 -1.30 -16.56
N ALA A 194 -17.13 -0.51 -17.65
CA ALA A 194 -17.36 -1.05 -18.97
C ALA A 194 -16.20 -1.99 -19.30
N LEU A 195 -16.53 -3.28 -19.39
CA LEU A 195 -15.69 -4.23 -20.10
C LEU A 195 -15.38 -3.62 -21.47
N PRO A 196 -14.11 -3.66 -21.93
CA PRO A 196 -13.82 -3.25 -23.31
C PRO A 196 -14.76 -3.99 -24.26
N ASP A 197 -15.10 -3.36 -25.37
CA ASP A 197 -15.90 -4.01 -26.42
C ASP A 197 -15.32 -5.39 -26.70
N ARG A 198 -16.19 -6.41 -26.80
CA ARG A 198 -15.74 -7.78 -27.04
C ARG A 198 -14.84 -7.77 -28.27
N PRO A 199 -13.63 -8.34 -28.20
CA PRO A 199 -12.77 -8.46 -29.37
C PRO A 199 -13.57 -9.07 -30.50
N ASN A 200 -13.66 -8.36 -31.64
CA ASN A 200 -14.32 -8.91 -32.81
C ASN A 200 -13.43 -10.01 -33.39
N LEU A 201 -13.76 -11.26 -33.06
CA LEU A 201 -13.07 -12.45 -33.56
C LEU A 201 -13.57 -12.91 -34.93
N ASP A 202 -14.52 -12.18 -35.54
CA ASP A 202 -15.11 -12.51 -36.84
C ASP A 202 -14.25 -12.07 -38.04
N GLY A 203 -13.04 -11.57 -37.78
CA GLY A 203 -12.09 -11.12 -38.80
C GLY A 203 -11.07 -12.17 -39.18
N GLY A 204 -11.50 -13.17 -39.95
CA GLY A 204 -10.60 -13.83 -40.90
C GLY A 204 -9.98 -12.79 -41.85
N MET A 205 -8.76 -13.06 -42.33
CA MET A 205 -7.98 -12.17 -43.18
C MET A 205 -8.83 -11.43 -44.25
N GLY A 206 -8.69 -10.10 -44.30
CA GLY A 206 -8.97 -9.34 -45.52
C GLY A 206 -10.02 -8.25 -45.40
N SER A 207 -9.59 -7.03 -45.67
CA SER A 207 -10.39 -5.83 -45.97
C SER A 207 -11.64 -6.11 -46.80
N VAL A 208 -12.76 -5.44 -46.53
CA VAL A 208 -13.19 -4.20 -47.20
C VAL A 208 -14.50 -3.67 -46.60
N SER A 209 -14.69 -2.37 -46.80
CA SER A 209 -15.78 -1.46 -46.44
C SER A 209 -17.22 -2.01 -46.41
N SER A 210 -18.03 -1.37 -45.56
CA SER A 210 -19.49 -1.50 -45.45
C SER A 210 -20.23 -1.48 -46.79
N PRO A 211 -21.45 -2.05 -46.86
CA PRO A 211 -22.60 -1.16 -46.66
C PRO A 211 -23.73 -1.74 -45.80
N ALA A 212 -24.65 -0.83 -45.47
CA ALA A 212 -25.89 -1.00 -44.74
C ALA A 212 -26.83 -2.08 -45.30
N GLU A 213 -27.73 -2.59 -44.46
CA GLU A 213 -29.21 -2.50 -44.63
C GLU A 213 -29.95 -3.65 -43.90
N LEU A 214 -30.99 -3.24 -43.17
CA LEU A 214 -32.21 -3.91 -42.68
C LEU A 214 -32.38 -5.44 -42.86
N ALA A 215 -32.79 -6.12 -41.78
CA ALA A 215 -34.15 -6.67 -41.62
C ALA A 215 -34.20 -7.70 -40.47
N GLN A 216 -35.14 -7.49 -39.52
CA GLN A 216 -35.66 -8.58 -38.69
C GLN A 216 -36.46 -9.54 -39.60
N PRO A 217 -36.51 -10.84 -39.26
CA PRO A 217 -37.81 -11.36 -38.85
C PRO A 217 -37.73 -12.27 -37.63
N GLY A 218 -38.83 -12.26 -36.87
CA GLY A 218 -39.04 -13.08 -35.68
C GLY A 218 -39.05 -14.58 -35.98
N GLY A 219 -38.54 -15.33 -35.02
CA GLY A 219 -38.64 -16.78 -34.94
C GLY A 219 -38.66 -17.17 -33.47
N GLU A 220 -39.79 -17.75 -33.07
CA GLU A 220 -40.17 -18.19 -31.73
C GLU A 220 -39.12 -19.11 -31.08
N ILE A 221 -38.58 -18.72 -29.92
CA ILE A 221 -37.69 -19.55 -29.13
C ILE A 221 -38.55 -20.55 -28.35
N ARG A 222 -38.51 -21.83 -28.73
CA ARG A 222 -38.99 -22.93 -27.88
C ARG A 222 -37.82 -23.57 -27.14
N PRO A 223 -37.90 -23.79 -25.82
CA PRO A 223 -36.89 -24.55 -25.10
C PRO A 223 -36.89 -26.01 -25.59
N ILE A 224 -35.70 -26.52 -25.84
CA ILE A 224 -35.43 -27.92 -26.20
C ILE A 224 -35.70 -28.82 -24.97
N SER A 225 -36.74 -29.67 -25.06
CA SER A 225 -37.01 -30.74 -24.10
C SER A 225 -36.15 -31.97 -24.41
N ASN A 226 -35.38 -32.44 -23.43
CA ASN A 226 -34.52 -33.62 -23.54
C ASN A 226 -35.26 -34.97 -23.36
N ASP A 227 -36.58 -34.98 -23.40
CA ASP A 227 -37.40 -36.15 -23.05
C ASP A 227 -37.51 -37.23 -24.17
N THR A 228 -36.75 -37.11 -25.26
CA THR A 228 -36.82 -38.07 -26.39
C THR A 228 -35.46 -38.60 -26.87
N LEU A 229 -34.37 -38.43 -26.11
CA LEU A 229 -33.12 -39.11 -26.45
C LEU A 229 -33.17 -40.58 -25.99
N GLN A 230 -33.60 -41.46 -26.88
CA GLN A 230 -33.36 -42.90 -26.77
C GLN A 230 -31.92 -43.21 -27.16
N SER A 231 -31.14 -43.70 -26.21
CA SER A 231 -29.80 -44.23 -26.43
C SER A 231 -29.90 -45.73 -26.70
N ASP A 232 -29.99 -46.11 -27.97
CA ASP A 232 -29.63 -47.46 -28.41
C ASP A 232 -28.14 -47.46 -28.77
N ASP A 233 -27.28 -47.62 -27.76
CA ASP A 233 -25.98 -48.22 -28.01
C ASP A 233 -25.48 -48.97 -26.77
N SER A 234 -25.18 -50.25 -26.96
CA SER A 234 -24.97 -51.23 -25.90
C SER A 234 -23.50 -51.34 -25.54
N THR A 235 -23.01 -50.51 -24.63
CA THR A 235 -21.84 -50.84 -23.79
C THR A 235 -21.87 -50.03 -22.49
N GLY A 236 -22.04 -50.71 -21.36
CA GLY A 236 -22.18 -50.12 -20.01
C GLY A 236 -20.99 -49.27 -19.56
N ALA A 237 -21.08 -48.42 -18.53
CA ALA A 237 -21.79 -48.55 -17.26
C ALA A 237 -22.33 -47.20 -16.72
N PRO A 238 -23.29 -47.19 -15.77
CA PRO A 238 -23.98 -45.99 -15.33
C PRO A 238 -23.24 -45.27 -14.19
N VAL A 239 -23.22 -43.94 -14.22
CA VAL A 239 -22.93 -43.13 -13.01
C VAL A 239 -24.05 -42.11 -12.80
N LYS A 240 -24.87 -42.39 -11.77
CA LYS A 240 -25.72 -41.40 -11.11
C LYS A 240 -24.99 -40.87 -9.87
N SER A 241 -25.38 -39.64 -9.52
CA SER A 241 -25.31 -38.95 -8.22
C SER A 241 -24.00 -38.27 -7.80
N SER A 242 -24.12 -36.93 -7.76
CA SER A 242 -23.95 -36.05 -6.59
C SER A 242 -22.80 -36.36 -5.63
N GLY A 243 -21.81 -35.45 -5.60
CA GLY A 243 -20.73 -35.43 -4.61
C GLY A 243 -20.49 -34.02 -4.06
N PHE A 244 -20.90 -33.81 -2.81
CA PHE A 244 -20.53 -32.72 -1.91
C PHE A 244 -19.52 -33.29 -0.89
N LEU A 245 -18.43 -32.56 -0.64
CA LEU A 245 -17.37 -32.75 0.38
C LEU A 245 -16.37 -33.93 0.23
N GLY A 246 -15.07 -33.59 0.31
CA GLY A 246 -13.99 -34.54 0.60
C GLY A 246 -12.61 -34.02 0.17
N ALA A 247 -11.63 -34.04 1.08
CA ALA A 247 -10.32 -33.39 1.02
C ALA A 247 -9.32 -33.95 -0.03
N PRO A 248 -8.26 -33.19 -0.42
CA PRO A 248 -7.15 -33.74 -1.19
C PRO A 248 -6.08 -34.32 -0.26
N THR A 249 -5.91 -35.65 -0.30
CA THR A 249 -4.67 -36.31 0.12
C THR A 249 -3.84 -36.64 -1.13
N THR A 250 -2.54 -36.39 -0.98
CA THR A 250 -1.48 -36.32 -1.99
C THR A 250 -1.16 -37.65 -2.67
N LEU A 251 -0.99 -37.62 -3.99
CA LEU A 251 -0.31 -38.66 -4.77
C LEU A 251 1.21 -38.46 -4.71
N ALA A 252 1.93 -39.55 -4.43
CA ALA A 252 3.36 -39.69 -4.65
C ALA A 252 3.68 -39.68 -6.16
N SER A 253 4.87 -39.18 -6.52
CA SER A 253 5.44 -39.37 -7.87
C SER A 253 6.78 -40.10 -7.76
N GLY A 254 6.87 -41.22 -8.51
CA GLY A 254 8.11 -41.96 -8.80
C GLY A 254 9.11 -41.08 -9.56
N VAL A 255 10.41 -41.29 -9.35
CA VAL A 255 11.29 -42.22 -10.09
C VAL A 255 11.37 -41.90 -11.58
N LEU A 256 12.52 -41.40 -12.00
CA LEU A 256 13.10 -41.58 -13.33
C LEU A 256 14.59 -41.92 -13.17
N GLU A 257 15.00 -43.04 -13.79
CA GLU A 257 16.36 -43.48 -14.12
C GLU A 257 17.15 -42.38 -14.86
N GLY A 258 18.49 -42.35 -14.96
CA GLY A 258 19.59 -43.23 -14.60
C GLY A 258 20.84 -42.73 -15.36
N SER A 259 22.06 -43.05 -14.89
CA SER A 259 23.31 -43.14 -15.67
C SER A 259 24.48 -43.51 -14.74
N GLU A 260 24.93 -44.75 -14.84
CA GLU A 260 26.16 -45.32 -14.25
C GLU A 260 27.40 -44.96 -15.12
N PRO A 261 28.66 -45.07 -14.63
CA PRO A 261 29.28 -46.39 -14.42
C PRO A 261 30.22 -46.53 -13.20
N THR A 262 30.37 -47.78 -12.76
CA THR A 262 31.32 -48.32 -11.76
C THR A 262 32.74 -48.53 -12.34
N PRO A 263 33.79 -48.68 -11.49
CA PRO A 263 34.33 -50.02 -11.25
C PRO A 263 34.86 -50.35 -9.82
N VAL A 264 34.44 -51.52 -9.33
CA VAL A 264 35.15 -52.66 -8.66
C VAL A 264 36.14 -52.44 -7.48
N SER A 265 35.84 -53.03 -6.30
CA SER A 265 36.55 -54.18 -5.66
C SER A 265 36.34 -54.28 -4.12
N ALA A 266 35.95 -55.47 -3.65
CA ALA A 266 35.78 -55.92 -2.25
C ALA A 266 37.15 -56.37 -1.61
N PRO A 267 37.30 -56.95 -0.38
CA PRO A 267 36.28 -57.50 0.53
C PRO A 267 36.51 -57.43 2.08
N ALA A 268 35.45 -57.83 2.80
CA ALA A 268 35.40 -58.61 4.07
C ALA A 268 36.08 -58.11 5.37
N ALA A 269 35.27 -57.94 6.44
CA ALA A 269 35.23 -58.87 7.59
C ALA A 269 34.36 -58.34 8.76
N GLN A 270 33.37 -59.12 9.16
CA GLN A 270 32.91 -59.24 10.55
C GLN A 270 32.88 -60.75 10.86
N PRO A 271 33.15 -61.18 12.12
CA PRO A 271 32.01 -61.43 13.01
C PRO A 271 32.23 -61.03 14.49
N ALA A 272 31.09 -60.81 15.15
CA ALA A 272 30.80 -60.61 16.58
C ALA A 272 31.15 -61.88 17.44
N PRO A 273 30.70 -62.08 18.73
CA PRO A 273 29.80 -61.31 19.62
C PRO A 273 30.16 -61.36 21.14
N VAL A 274 29.17 -60.99 21.99
CA VAL A 274 28.99 -61.13 23.47
C VAL A 274 29.58 -59.99 24.32
N THR A 275 28.86 -59.28 25.22
CA THR A 275 27.78 -59.65 26.16
C THR A 275 27.06 -58.37 26.67
N ALA A 276 25.75 -58.44 26.93
CA ALA A 276 24.89 -57.37 27.52
C ALA A 276 24.85 -57.45 29.07
N PRO A 277 24.07 -56.64 29.84
CA PRO A 277 23.45 -55.32 29.62
C PRO A 277 23.80 -54.29 30.73
N ALA A 278 23.86 -52.99 30.42
CA ALA A 278 23.78 -51.94 31.44
C ALA A 278 23.19 -50.66 30.83
N ALA A 279 22.25 -50.06 31.56
CA ALA A 279 21.48 -48.90 31.13
C ALA A 279 22.36 -47.68 30.82
N THR A 280 22.12 -47.04 29.67
CA THR A 280 22.37 -45.60 29.49
C THR A 280 21.50 -45.05 28.37
N GLN A 281 20.99 -43.86 28.63
CA GLN A 281 20.09 -43.06 27.82
C GLN A 281 20.80 -42.44 26.60
N SER A 282 20.00 -42.08 25.59
CA SER A 282 20.25 -41.11 24.51
C SER A 282 21.24 -41.46 23.38
N THR A 283 20.72 -41.43 22.15
CA THR A 283 20.89 -40.24 21.28
C THR A 283 19.87 -40.25 20.14
N ALA A 284 18.81 -39.47 20.35
CA ALA A 284 17.97 -38.99 19.27
C ALA A 284 18.81 -38.21 18.26
N VAL A 285 18.44 -38.33 16.98
CA VAL A 285 18.94 -37.54 15.87
C VAL A 285 18.89 -36.06 16.26
N ALA A 286 20.08 -35.46 16.35
CA ALA A 286 20.28 -34.11 16.82
C ALA A 286 19.61 -33.09 15.90
N ALA A 287 18.78 -32.23 16.50
CA ALA A 287 18.53 -30.89 16.02
C ALA A 287 19.89 -30.17 15.77
N PRO A 288 20.02 -29.30 14.77
CA PRO A 288 21.25 -28.55 14.60
C PRO A 288 21.46 -27.70 15.86
N ALA A 289 22.53 -28.03 16.58
CA ALA A 289 22.98 -27.30 17.74
C ALA A 289 23.12 -25.81 17.40
N ALA A 290 22.78 -24.95 18.36
CA ALA A 290 23.06 -23.53 18.33
C ALA A 290 24.55 -23.32 18.06
N ALA A 291 24.91 -23.15 16.79
CA ALA A 291 26.27 -22.84 16.39
C ALA A 291 26.53 -21.40 16.84
N SER A 292 27.56 -21.19 17.65
CA SER A 292 28.17 -19.89 17.96
C SER A 292 28.59 -19.22 16.66
N GLY A 293 27.62 -18.58 16.05
CA GLY A 293 27.68 -18.04 14.71
C GLY A 293 27.64 -16.53 14.76
N SER A 294 28.58 -15.90 14.08
CA SER A 294 28.70 -14.44 14.05
C SER A 294 27.61 -13.77 13.22
N TYR A 295 26.64 -14.50 12.67
CA TYR A 295 25.59 -13.94 11.81
C TYR A 295 24.20 -14.23 12.37
N VAL A 296 23.32 -13.23 12.31
CA VAL A 296 21.90 -13.34 12.63
C VAL A 296 21.05 -12.69 11.56
N VAL A 297 19.82 -13.16 11.42
CA VAL A 297 18.84 -12.58 10.50
C VAL A 297 17.85 -11.77 11.34
N GLN A 298 17.92 -10.45 11.23
CA GLN A 298 16.95 -9.57 11.88
C GLN A 298 15.69 -9.47 11.03
N VAL A 299 14.54 -9.76 11.66
CA VAL A 299 13.23 -9.89 11.00
C VAL A 299 12.30 -8.70 11.27
N GLY A 300 12.67 -7.83 12.23
CA GLY A 300 11.92 -6.62 12.55
C GLY A 300 12.41 -5.91 13.80
N ALA A 301 11.84 -4.74 14.06
CA ALA A 301 12.00 -4.01 15.31
C ALA A 301 10.64 -3.46 15.75
N VAL A 302 10.26 -3.68 17.01
CA VAL A 302 8.99 -3.22 17.58
C VAL A 302 9.25 -2.42 18.85
N SER A 303 8.42 -1.45 19.18
CA SER A 303 8.59 -0.60 20.38
C SER A 303 8.17 -1.27 21.69
N ASP A 304 7.66 -2.50 21.63
CA ASP A 304 6.99 -3.19 22.73
C ASP A 304 7.65 -4.55 22.96
N GLN A 305 8.13 -4.76 24.18
CA GLN A 305 8.87 -5.95 24.56
C GLN A 305 8.02 -7.22 24.49
N ALA A 306 6.76 -7.16 24.94
CA ALA A 306 5.88 -8.32 24.99
C ALA A 306 5.54 -8.78 23.57
N ARG A 307 5.23 -7.82 22.68
CA ARG A 307 5.01 -8.10 21.26
C ARG A 307 6.27 -8.64 20.58
N ALA A 308 7.45 -8.12 20.93
CA ALA A 308 8.71 -8.63 20.37
C ALA A 308 8.93 -10.11 20.73
N GLN A 309 8.69 -10.47 21.99
CA GLN A 309 8.83 -11.84 22.48
C GLN A 309 7.81 -12.79 21.83
N GLN A 310 6.55 -12.38 21.75
CA GLN A 310 5.50 -13.17 21.07
C GLN A 310 5.82 -13.40 19.59
N TYR A 311 6.34 -12.38 18.91
CA TYR A 311 6.71 -12.47 17.50
C TYR A 311 7.92 -13.38 17.29
N GLN A 312 8.93 -13.27 18.16
CA GLN A 312 10.09 -14.15 18.15
C GLN A 312 9.70 -15.62 18.35
N GLN A 313 8.81 -15.91 19.31
CA GLN A 313 8.33 -17.26 19.57
C GLN A 313 7.63 -17.85 18.35
N ARG A 314 6.71 -17.10 17.73
CA ARG A 314 5.99 -17.53 16.52
C ARG A 314 6.95 -17.87 15.39
N LEU A 315 7.93 -17.01 15.13
CA LEU A 315 8.90 -17.25 14.07
C LEU A 315 9.83 -18.43 14.38
N SER A 316 10.20 -18.64 15.64
CA SER A 316 11.00 -19.80 16.02
C SER A 316 10.26 -21.12 15.84
N GLN A 317 8.95 -21.14 16.10
CA GLN A 317 8.10 -22.31 15.89
C GLN A 317 7.86 -22.57 14.40
N GLN A 318 7.64 -21.51 13.61
CA GLN A 318 7.34 -21.62 12.19
C GLN A 318 8.56 -22.02 11.36
N PHE A 319 9.74 -21.45 11.64
CA PHE A 319 10.94 -21.65 10.83
C PHE A 319 11.93 -22.65 11.45
N GLY A 320 11.66 -23.14 12.68
CA GLY A 320 12.52 -24.11 13.37
C GLY A 320 13.91 -23.58 13.72
N VAL A 321 14.08 -22.25 13.76
CA VAL A 321 15.36 -21.58 14.07
C VAL A 321 15.24 -20.86 15.41
N PRO A 322 16.25 -20.94 16.31
CA PRO A 322 16.25 -20.15 17.54
C PRO A 322 16.16 -18.65 17.22
N GLY A 323 15.36 -17.93 17.98
CA GLY A 323 15.24 -16.49 17.90
C GLY A 323 15.62 -15.82 19.21
N ARG A 324 16.12 -14.60 19.14
CA ARG A 324 16.42 -13.75 20.29
C ARG A 324 15.85 -12.35 20.06
N VAL A 325 15.53 -11.68 21.15
CA VAL A 325 15.10 -10.28 21.13
C VAL A 325 16.18 -9.45 21.79
N GLU A 326 16.71 -8.45 21.08
CA GLU A 326 17.75 -7.56 21.58
C GLU A 326 17.19 -6.14 21.76
N GLN A 327 17.41 -5.54 22.92
CA GLN A 327 17.00 -4.17 23.19
C GLN A 327 18.02 -3.20 22.59
N ASN A 328 17.56 -2.26 21.75
CA ASN A 328 18.41 -1.22 21.20
C ASN A 328 17.70 0.14 21.32
N GLY A 329 17.97 0.84 22.43
CA GLY A 329 17.29 2.09 22.77
C GLY A 329 15.81 1.88 23.07
N ALA A 330 14.94 2.56 22.30
CA ALA A 330 13.49 2.51 22.45
C ALA A 330 12.80 1.38 21.63
N VAL A 331 13.57 0.54 20.94
CA VAL A 331 13.03 -0.55 20.10
C VAL A 331 13.65 -1.90 20.44
N TRP A 332 12.86 -2.94 20.28
CA TRP A 332 13.20 -4.34 20.47
C TRP A 332 13.37 -5.01 19.11
N ARG A 333 14.61 -5.40 18.80
CA ARG A 333 14.99 -6.05 17.55
C ARG A 333 14.79 -7.54 17.67
N ILE A 334 14.08 -8.12 16.72
CA ILE A 334 13.83 -9.57 16.69
C ILE A 334 14.84 -10.17 15.71
N GLN A 335 15.67 -11.08 16.19
CA GLN A 335 16.75 -11.72 15.43
C GLN A 335 16.59 -13.23 15.46
N MET A 336 16.85 -13.89 14.35
CA MET A 336 16.86 -15.34 14.18
C MET A 336 18.30 -15.83 13.97
N GLY A 337 18.66 -16.96 14.57
CA GLY A 337 20.03 -17.47 14.63
C GLY A 337 20.51 -17.59 16.08
N PRO A 338 21.79 -17.90 16.32
CA PRO A 338 22.96 -17.62 15.47
C PRO A 338 23.22 -18.61 14.30
N PHE A 339 23.84 -18.11 13.23
CA PHE A 339 24.27 -18.87 12.04
C PHE A 339 25.78 -18.83 11.86
N ALA A 340 26.38 -19.97 11.53
CA ALA A 340 27.83 -20.10 11.35
C ALA A 340 28.36 -19.36 10.12
N SER A 341 27.55 -19.25 9.05
CA SER A 341 27.93 -18.60 7.80
C SER A 341 26.87 -17.63 7.30
N LYS A 342 27.31 -16.64 6.52
CA LYS A 342 26.41 -15.72 5.80
C LYS A 342 25.48 -16.46 4.83
N SER A 343 25.91 -17.58 4.25
CA SER A 343 25.07 -18.38 3.33
C SER A 343 23.90 -19.07 4.04
N GLN A 344 24.09 -19.55 5.27
CA GLN A 344 22.99 -20.10 6.09
C GLN A 344 22.00 -19.00 6.52
N ALA A 345 22.51 -17.81 6.85
CA ALA A 345 21.64 -16.67 7.15
C ALA A 345 20.85 -16.22 5.91
N ALA A 346 21.46 -16.25 4.71
CA ALA A 346 20.81 -15.89 3.45
C ALA A 346 19.70 -16.88 3.03
N SER A 347 19.88 -18.18 3.27
CA SER A 347 18.84 -19.16 2.98
C SER A 347 17.61 -18.96 3.89
N LEU A 348 17.80 -18.63 5.18
CA LEU A 348 16.70 -18.27 6.05
C LEU A 348 16.05 -16.95 5.61
N GLN A 349 16.84 -15.93 5.25
CA GLN A 349 16.35 -14.64 4.77
C GLN A 349 15.42 -14.81 3.56
N GLN A 350 15.84 -15.62 2.58
CA GLN A 350 15.02 -15.90 1.39
C GLN A 350 13.72 -16.63 1.77
N ARG A 351 13.80 -17.57 2.71
CA ARG A 351 12.62 -18.30 3.17
C ARG A 351 11.63 -17.39 3.91
N LEU A 352 12.11 -16.50 4.78
CA LEU A 352 11.29 -15.50 5.46
C LEU A 352 10.61 -14.53 4.48
N GLN A 353 11.32 -14.17 3.40
CA GLN A 353 10.79 -13.32 2.34
C GLN A 353 9.74 -14.04 1.49
N ASN A 354 9.90 -15.35 1.24
CA ASN A 354 8.99 -16.12 0.40
C ASN A 354 7.76 -16.63 1.17
N GLU A 355 7.93 -17.09 2.42
CA GLU A 355 6.88 -17.75 3.21
C GLU A 355 6.12 -16.79 4.12
N ALA A 356 6.80 -15.78 4.67
CA ALA A 356 6.17 -14.80 5.57
C ALA A 356 6.08 -13.39 4.96
N GLN A 357 6.61 -13.18 3.75
CA GLN A 357 6.67 -11.88 3.07
C GLN A 357 7.35 -10.79 3.92
N LEU A 358 8.21 -11.19 4.86
CA LEU A 358 8.89 -10.31 5.81
C LEU A 358 10.22 -9.83 5.25
N GLN A 359 10.42 -8.51 5.28
CA GLN A 359 11.71 -7.89 5.01
C GLN A 359 12.67 -8.23 6.15
N SER A 360 13.65 -9.09 5.87
CA SER A 360 14.66 -9.51 6.83
C SER A 360 16.07 -9.17 6.34
N PHE A 361 17.00 -8.93 7.27
CA PHE A 361 18.36 -8.54 6.96
C PHE A 361 19.39 -9.33 7.76
N ILE A 362 20.52 -9.62 7.14
CA ILE A 362 21.63 -10.31 7.81
C ILE A 362 22.47 -9.27 8.56
N ALA A 363 22.61 -9.44 9.87
CA ALA A 363 23.47 -8.66 10.74
C ALA A 363 24.54 -9.53 11.39
N VAL A 364 25.62 -8.91 11.84
CA VAL A 364 26.66 -9.60 12.62
C VAL A 364 26.20 -9.65 14.07
N ALA A 365 26.22 -10.83 14.69
CA ALA A 365 25.96 -11.02 16.10
C ALA A 365 27.05 -10.28 16.90
N LYS A 366 26.63 -9.25 17.64
CA LYS A 366 27.50 -8.50 18.56
C LYS A 366 27.57 -9.14 19.93
#